data_AF-V2VKU3-F1
#
_entry.id   AF-V2VKU3-F1
#
_cell.length_a   1.000
_cell.length_b   1.000
_cell.length_c   1.000
_cell.angle_alpha   90.00
_cell.angle_beta   90.00
_cell.angle_gamma   90.00
#
_symmetry.space_group_name_H-M   'P 1'
#
loop_
_entity.id
_entity.type
_entity.pdbx_description
1 polymer ?
#
loop_
_entity_poly.entity_id
_entity_poly.type
_entity_poly.pdbx_seq_one_letter_code
_entity_poly.pdbx_strand_id
1 'polypeptide(L)'
;MRNKQILIRLSDAEHRQLAELCQQLELNQSEVIRHQLFNQKPSAHVELAQVQELRMIALQLKHILQHDNCLSAAERADHATDLEALIEELKLIVRKLSQGVHLA
;
A
#
# COMPACT_ATOMS: atom_id res chain seq x y z
N MET A 1 -14.69 6.12 0.06
CA MET A 1 -15.35 6.56 1.32
C MET A 1 -15.37 8.10 1.49
N ARG A 2 -15.52 8.90 0.41
CA ARG A 2 -15.26 10.35 0.48
C ARG A 2 -16.30 11.23 1.22
N ASN A 3 -17.45 10.68 1.66
CA ASN A 3 -18.55 11.47 2.25
C ASN A 3 -19.01 11.02 3.66
N LYS A 4 -18.18 10.29 4.42
CA LYS A 4 -18.51 9.93 5.81
C LYS A 4 -17.76 10.84 6.78
N GLN A 5 -18.49 11.50 7.68
CA GLN A 5 -17.93 12.31 8.76
C GLN A 5 -17.95 11.54 10.07
N ILE A 6 -16.92 11.70 10.89
CA ILE A 6 -16.80 11.10 12.22
C ILE A 6 -16.52 12.22 13.22
N LEU A 7 -17.33 12.30 14.27
CA LEU A 7 -17.11 13.24 15.37
C LEU A 7 -16.31 12.53 16.48
N ILE A 8 -15.20 13.13 16.89
CA ILE A 8 -14.36 12.62 17.98
C ILE A 8 -14.32 13.70 19.05
N ARG A 9 -14.63 13.31 20.30
CA ARG A 9 -14.53 14.19 21.46
C ARG A 9 -13.25 13.84 22.19
N LEU A 10 -12.42 14.85 22.41
CA LEU A 10 -11.15 14.75 23.12
C LEU A 10 -11.23 15.66 24.34
N SER A 11 -10.60 15.25 25.44
CA SER A 11 -10.22 16.14 26.53
C SER A 11 -9.11 17.08 26.09
N ASP A 12 -8.89 18.16 26.85
CA ASP A 12 -7.82 19.14 26.57
C ASP A 12 -6.41 18.53 26.60
N ALA A 13 -6.21 17.46 27.39
CA ALA A 13 -4.94 16.74 27.44
C ALA A 13 -4.73 15.92 26.16
N GLU A 14 -5.76 15.18 25.73
CA GLU A 14 -5.72 14.37 24.50
C GLU A 14 -5.58 15.25 23.25
N HIS A 15 -6.25 16.41 23.21
CA HIS A 15 -6.11 17.34 22.10
C HIS A 15 -4.68 17.90 22.00
N ARG A 16 -4.03 18.22 23.13
CA ARG A 16 -2.62 18.66 23.14
C ARG A 16 -1.67 17.58 22.66
N GLN A 17 -1.84 16.35 23.15
CA GLN A 17 -1.05 15.20 22.68
C GLN A 17 -1.22 14.96 21.17
N LEU A 18 -2.45 15.08 20.65
CA LEU A 18 -2.69 14.97 19.22
C LEU A 18 -1.99 16.09 18.43
N ALA A 19 -2.01 17.33 18.91
CA ALA A 19 -1.36 18.45 18.26
C ALA A 19 0.18 18.29 18.20
N GLU A 20 0.79 17.83 19.29
CA GLU A 20 2.22 17.51 19.35
C GLU A 20 2.57 16.39 18.36
N LEU A 21 1.75 15.34 18.31
CA LEU A 21 1.94 14.23 17.38
C LEU A 21 1.80 14.67 15.91
N CYS A 22 0.86 15.57 15.62
CA CYS A 22 0.72 16.16 14.28
C CYS A 22 1.97 16.92 13.85
N GLN A 23 2.58 17.70 14.76
CA GLN A 23 3.84 18.41 14.49
C GLN A 23 4.99 17.45 14.25
N GLN A 24 5.15 16.43 15.09
CA GLN A 24 6.24 15.45 14.96
C GLN A 24 6.19 14.66 13.65
N LEU A 25 4.98 14.37 13.16
CA LEU A 25 4.77 13.57 11.95
C LEU A 25 4.62 14.41 10.68
N GLU A 26 4.58 15.74 10.80
CA GLU A 26 4.27 16.67 9.69
C GLU A 26 2.93 16.35 8.98
N LEU A 27 1.94 15.90 9.75
CA LEU A 27 0.61 15.52 9.26
C LEU A 27 -0.49 16.37 9.90
N ASN A 28 -1.62 16.53 9.21
CA ASN A 28 -2.79 17.16 9.82
C ASN A 28 -3.55 16.18 10.74
N GLN A 29 -4.40 16.74 11.62
CA GLN A 29 -5.15 15.94 12.61
C GLN A 29 -5.98 14.82 11.96
N SER A 30 -6.60 15.09 10.81
CA SER A 30 -7.44 14.11 10.13
C SER A 30 -6.64 12.94 9.58
N GLU A 31 -5.40 13.19 9.16
CA GLU A 31 -4.46 12.17 8.70
C GLU A 31 -3.97 11.32 9.86
N VAL A 32 -3.50 11.94 10.95
CA VAL A 32 -3.04 11.22 12.15
C VAL A 32 -4.13 10.32 12.73
N ILE A 33 -5.35 10.83 12.88
CA ILE A 33 -6.49 10.05 13.38
C ILE A 33 -6.84 8.91 12.42
N ARG A 34 -6.82 9.15 11.10
CA ARG A 34 -7.06 8.10 10.11
C ARG A 34 -5.99 7.01 10.22
N HIS A 35 -4.73 7.38 10.39
CA HIS A 35 -3.64 6.42 10.54
C HIS A 35 -3.83 5.55 11.78
N GLN A 36 -4.16 6.15 12.92
CA GLN A 36 -4.42 5.44 14.17
C GLN A 36 -5.66 4.53 14.12
N LEU A 37 -6.78 5.03 13.60
CA LEU A 37 -8.04 4.27 13.56
C LEU A 37 -8.00 3.10 12.58
N PHE A 38 -7.26 3.23 11.47
CA PHE A 38 -7.21 2.22 10.43
C PHE A 38 -5.91 1.39 10.44
N ASN A 39 -5.17 1.38 11.55
CA ASN A 39 -3.92 0.61 11.73
C ASN A 39 -2.89 0.85 10.61
N GLN A 40 -2.85 2.07 10.06
CA GLN A 40 -1.74 2.48 9.20
C GLN A 40 -0.66 2.98 10.15
N LYS A 41 0.24 2.09 10.58
CA LYS A 41 1.45 2.52 11.29
C LYS A 41 2.10 3.67 10.48
N PRO A 42 2.74 4.65 11.13
CA PRO A 42 3.62 5.60 10.45
C PRO A 42 4.87 4.83 10.03
N SER A 43 4.72 3.87 9.12
CA SER A 43 5.81 3.23 8.44
C SER A 43 6.35 4.25 7.45
N ALA A 44 7.67 4.43 7.47
CA ALA A 44 8.44 5.18 6.50
C ALA A 44 7.70 5.27 5.15
N HIS A 45 7.41 6.51 4.75
CA HIS A 45 6.57 6.91 3.62
C HIS A 45 6.77 6.01 2.39
N VAL A 46 5.95 4.95 2.29
CA VAL A 46 5.65 4.30 1.03
C VAL A 46 4.21 4.69 0.78
N GLU A 47 4.02 5.60 -0.18
CA GLU A 47 2.69 6.10 -0.49
C GLU A 47 1.77 4.92 -0.80
N LEU A 48 0.58 4.91 -0.20
CA LEU A 48 -0.43 3.88 -0.47
C LEU A 48 -0.69 3.72 -1.97
N ALA A 49 -0.53 4.80 -2.74
CA ALA A 49 -0.55 4.80 -4.20
C ALA A 49 0.48 3.83 -4.82
N GLN A 50 1.73 3.88 -4.37
CA GLN A 50 2.81 3.00 -4.86
C GLN A 50 2.53 1.52 -4.56
N VAL A 51 1.99 1.22 -3.37
CA VAL A 51 1.61 -0.17 -3.02
C VAL A 51 0.46 -0.66 -3.92
N GLN A 52 -0.49 0.22 -4.27
CA GLN A 52 -1.57 -0.13 -5.18
C GLN A 52 -1.10 -0.28 -6.62
N GLU A 53 -0.16 0.55 -7.08
CA GLU A 53 0.47 0.42 -8.40
C GLU A 53 1.19 -0.92 -8.55
N LEU A 54 2.00 -1.32 -7.56
CA LEU A 54 2.67 -2.63 -7.56
C LEU A 54 1.68 -3.80 -7.60
N ARG A 55 0.54 -3.70 -6.90
CA ARG A 55 -0.54 -4.70 -6.98
C ARG A 55 -1.18 -4.74 -8.37
N MET A 56 -1.42 -3.58 -8.98
CA MET A 56 -1.99 -3.50 -10.32
C MET A 56 -1.06 -4.12 -11.35
N ILE A 57 0.25 -3.87 -11.26
CA ILE A 57 1.26 -4.50 -12.12
C ILE A 57 1.23 -6.02 -11.97
N ALA A 58 1.26 -6.55 -10.74
CA ALA A 58 1.20 -7.99 -10.51
C ALA A 58 -0.06 -8.65 -11.08
N LEU A 59 -1.21 -7.96 -11.01
CA LEU A 59 -2.47 -8.43 -11.60
C LEU A 59 -2.44 -8.41 -13.13
N GLN A 60 -1.87 -7.37 -13.74
CA GLN A 60 -1.71 -7.27 -15.18
C GLN A 60 -0.78 -8.36 -15.71
N LEU A 61 0.35 -8.62 -15.04
CA LEU A 61 1.27 -9.71 -15.40
C LEU A 61 0.58 -11.08 -15.33
N LYS A 62 -0.22 -11.31 -14.28
CA LYS A 62 -1.02 -12.53 -14.15
C LYS A 62 -2.04 -12.66 -15.29
N HIS A 63 -2.69 -11.56 -15.68
CA HIS A 63 -3.62 -11.56 -16.81
C HIS A 63 -2.93 -11.91 -18.13
N ILE A 64 -1.74 -11.33 -18.37
CA ILE A 64 -0.89 -11.63 -19.53
C ILE A 64 -0.59 -13.13 -19.62
N LEU A 65 -0.21 -13.74 -18.49
CA LEU A 65 0.06 -15.18 -18.40
C LEU A 65 -1.15 -16.07 -18.60
N GLN A 66 -2.33 -15.62 -18.20
CA GLN A 66 -3.52 -16.47 -18.17
C GLN A 66 -4.39 -16.34 -19.41
N HIS A 67 -4.61 -15.13 -19.94
CA HIS A 67 -5.76 -14.87 -20.82
C HIS A 67 -5.45 -14.05 -22.08
N ASP A 68 -4.25 -13.48 -22.22
CA ASP A 68 -3.99 -12.56 -23.33
C ASP A 68 -3.36 -13.21 -24.56
N ASN A 69 -3.86 -12.83 -25.74
CA ASN A 69 -3.27 -13.15 -27.05
C ASN A 69 -1.99 -12.34 -27.34
N CYS A 70 -1.52 -11.55 -26.36
CA CYS A 70 -0.34 -10.68 -26.49
C CYS A 70 0.98 -11.47 -26.59
N LEU A 71 0.99 -12.71 -26.12
CA LEU A 71 2.13 -13.62 -26.25
C LEU A 71 1.72 -14.81 -27.12
N SER A 72 2.54 -15.10 -28.12
CA SER A 72 2.48 -16.38 -28.83
C SER A 72 2.75 -17.55 -27.86
N ALA A 73 2.38 -18.76 -28.26
CA ALA A 73 2.63 -19.96 -27.45
C ALA A 73 4.12 -20.17 -27.12
N ALA A 74 5.02 -19.76 -28.02
CA ALA A 74 6.46 -19.84 -27.83
C ALA A 74 6.95 -18.81 -26.80
N GLU A 75 6.54 -17.54 -26.93
CA GLU A 75 6.90 -16.47 -25.97
C GLU A 75 6.32 -16.76 -24.58
N ARG A 76 5.13 -17.36 -24.52
CA ARG A 76 4.54 -17.78 -23.25
C ARG A 76 5.36 -18.88 -22.58
N ALA A 77 5.81 -19.88 -23.33
CA ALA A 77 6.63 -20.95 -22.78
C ALA A 77 8.00 -20.44 -22.30
N ASP A 78 8.58 -19.47 -23.02
CA ASP A 78 9.90 -18.90 -22.71
C ASP A 78 9.84 -17.97 -21.49
N HIS A 79 8.77 -17.18 -21.35
CA HIS A 79 8.66 -16.16 -20.29
C HIS A 79 7.78 -16.56 -19.10
N ALA A 80 7.10 -17.72 -19.13
CA ALA A 80 6.20 -18.14 -18.06
C ALA A 80 6.88 -18.15 -16.69
N THR A 81 8.04 -18.80 -16.61
CA THR A 81 8.81 -18.95 -15.37
C THR A 81 9.23 -17.60 -14.81
N ASP A 82 9.72 -16.70 -15.67
CA ASP A 82 10.21 -15.38 -15.27
C ASP A 82 9.08 -14.47 -14.79
N LEU A 83 7.93 -14.50 -15.49
CA LEU A 83 6.76 -13.72 -15.11
C LEU A 83 6.12 -14.24 -13.81
N GLU A 84 6.10 -15.55 -13.59
CA GLU A 84 5.65 -16.13 -12.33
C GLU A 84 6.57 -15.73 -11.16
N ALA A 85 7.88 -15.79 -11.36
CA ALA A 85 8.86 -15.34 -10.36
C ALA A 85 8.68 -13.85 -10.01
N LEU A 86 8.52 -13.00 -11.02
CA LEU A 86 8.29 -11.56 -10.85
C LEU A 86 6.98 -11.28 -10.07
N ILE A 87 5.91 -12.03 -10.34
CA ILE A 87 4.64 -11.90 -9.60
C ILE A 87 4.83 -12.24 -8.12
N GLU A 88 5.59 -13.28 -7.79
CA GLU A 88 5.86 -13.66 -6.40
C GLU A 88 6.75 -12.64 -5.68
N GLU A 89 7.76 -12.10 -6.34
CA GLU A 89 8.57 -11.01 -5.78
C GLU A 89 7.72 -9.75 -5.51
N LEU A 90 6.87 -9.36 -6.46
CA LEU A 90 5.96 -8.23 -6.28
C LEU A 90 4.98 -8.44 -5.12
N LYS A 91 4.41 -9.65 -4.96
CA LYS A 91 3.56 -9.98 -3.80
C LYS A 91 4.32 -9.85 -2.48
N LEU A 92 5.57 -10.29 -2.44
CA LEU A 92 6.41 -10.26 -1.25
C LEU A 92 6.81 -8.82 -0.88
N ILE A 93 7.15 -8.01 -1.88
CA ILE A 93 7.38 -6.57 -1.75
C ILE A 93 6.13 -5.89 -1.21
N VAL A 94 4.97 -6.09 -1.84
CA VAL A 94 3.68 -5.53 -1.38
C VAL A 94 3.38 -5.94 0.05
N ARG A 95 3.65 -7.19 0.44
CA ARG A 95 3.44 -7.66 1.81
C ARG A 95 4.37 -6.97 2.82
N LYS A 96 5.66 -6.83 2.50
CA LYS A 96 6.64 -6.11 3.33
C LYS A 96 6.25 -4.65 3.50
N LEU A 97 5.92 -3.97 2.39
CA LEU A 97 5.47 -2.57 2.39
C LEU A 97 4.18 -2.39 3.17
N SER A 98 3.20 -3.29 3.01
CA SER A 98 1.93 -3.25 3.77
C SER A 98 2.12 -3.47 5.27
N GLN A 99 3.21 -4.11 5.67
CA GLN A 99 3.56 -4.34 7.08
C GLN A 99 4.46 -3.24 7.66
N GLY A 100 4.87 -2.27 6.83
CA GLY A 100 5.81 -1.22 7.23
C GLY A 100 7.25 -1.70 7.39
N VAL A 101 7.62 -2.81 6.74
CA VAL A 101 8.96 -3.39 6.77
C VAL A 101 9.79 -2.76 5.65
N HIS A 102 10.95 -2.18 5.99
CA HIS A 102 11.91 -1.67 5.00
C HIS A 102 12.39 -2.79 4.08
N LEU A 103 12.40 -2.52 2.78
CA LEU A 103 13.14 -3.30 1.81
C LEU A 103 14.60 -2.86 1.91
N ALA A 104 15.48 -3.77 2.30
CA ALA A 104 16.92 -3.57 2.36
C ALA A 104 17.54 -3.67 0.95
#